data_AF-A0A1I6AWW3-F1
#
_entry.id   AF-A0A1I6AWW3-F1
#
_cell.length_a   1.000
_cell.length_b   1.000
_cell.length_c   1.000
_cell.angle_alpha   90.00
_cell.angle_beta   90.00
_cell.angle_gamma   90.00
#
_symmetry.space_group_name_H-M   'P 1'
#
loop_
_entity.id
_entity.type
_entity.pdbx_description
1 polymer ?
#
loop_
_entity_poly.entity_id
_entity_poly.type
_entity_poly.pdbx_seq_one_letter_code
_entity_poly.pdbx_strand_id
1 'polypeptide(L)'
;MKHTLNLSLRVSALFLSLGLAPACTPRPDDPGVQYAPEMYDPIPYEPLKQTNFNKVNAFGINQRTPPIATVPLGKLDYYNHIPKDSVGIAERKLRNPYPYTKANLEEGKVLYTRICSHCHGEAGAGDGPVGAKFKGVPNYAAGAYKTMNDGHIYHVIQWGRNRMMPHGSIVNPEERWKIAMYVRVLQRGEGPDALEKLVAQGPTTSTGTANASPTELTDRAYQGPVGEAQANKASATPGQGAASPGQMHSIAPNGSGVTHFSSGTK
;
A
#
# COMPACT_ATOMS: atom_id res chain seq x y z
N MET A 1 -53.02 -17.44 53.58
CA MET A 1 -51.55 -17.45 53.75
C MET A 1 -50.83 -18.48 52.89
N LYS A 2 -51.29 -19.74 52.76
CA LYS A 2 -50.60 -20.76 51.93
C LYS A 2 -50.60 -20.45 50.42
N HIS A 3 -51.69 -19.86 49.91
CA HIS A 3 -51.87 -19.60 48.48
C HIS A 3 -50.98 -18.45 47.96
N THR A 4 -50.74 -17.43 48.79
CA THR A 4 -49.87 -16.29 48.46
C THR A 4 -48.39 -16.68 48.50
N LEU A 5 -48.00 -17.55 49.45
CA LEU A 5 -46.65 -18.09 49.56
C LEU A 5 -46.29 -19.00 48.37
N ASN A 6 -47.23 -19.86 47.94
CA ASN A 6 -47.02 -20.74 46.79
C ASN A 6 -46.92 -19.96 45.47
N LEU A 7 -47.65 -18.84 45.36
CA LEU A 7 -47.58 -17.98 44.18
C LEU A 7 -46.25 -17.20 44.13
N SER A 8 -45.78 -16.65 45.25
CA SER A 8 -44.48 -15.97 45.31
C SER A 8 -43.31 -16.92 45.02
N LEU A 9 -43.39 -18.18 45.47
CA LEU A 9 -42.36 -19.19 45.18
C LEU A 9 -42.30 -19.52 43.69
N ARG A 10 -43.46 -19.67 43.03
CA ARG A 10 -43.54 -19.98 41.59
C ARG A 10 -43.07 -18.81 40.73
N VAL A 11 -43.43 -17.58 41.09
CA VAL A 11 -42.95 -16.38 40.40
C VAL A 11 -41.43 -16.22 40.56
N SER A 12 -40.91 -16.45 41.76
CA SER A 12 -39.45 -16.41 42.01
C SER A 12 -38.70 -17.48 41.23
N ALA A 13 -39.24 -18.71 41.15
CA ALA A 13 -38.67 -19.78 40.34
C ALA A 13 -38.68 -19.45 38.84
N LEU A 14 -39.74 -18.82 38.35
CA LEU A 14 -39.85 -18.39 36.95
C LEU A 14 -38.82 -17.30 36.63
N PHE A 15 -38.70 -16.27 37.48
CA PHE A 15 -37.68 -15.23 37.32
C PHE A 15 -36.25 -15.77 37.40
N LEU A 16 -35.99 -16.73 38.30
CA LEU A 16 -34.69 -17.39 38.39
C LEU A 16 -34.38 -18.19 37.11
N SER A 17 -35.35 -18.95 36.58
CA SER A 17 -35.15 -19.71 35.34
C SER A 17 -34.91 -18.82 34.10
N LEU A 18 -35.55 -17.65 34.03
CA LEU A 18 -35.37 -16.71 32.91
C LEU A 18 -34.02 -15.97 32.98
N GLY A 19 -33.51 -15.70 34.17
CA GLY A 19 -32.23 -15.01 34.39
C GLY A 19 -30.99 -15.89 34.17
N LEU A 20 -31.08 -17.21 34.37
CA LEU A 20 -29.96 -18.13 34.17
C LEU A 20 -29.77 -18.60 32.71
N ALA A 21 -30.79 -18.49 31.86
CA ALA A 21 -30.70 -18.92 30.46
C ALA A 21 -29.66 -18.15 29.61
N PRO A 22 -29.50 -16.81 29.71
CA PRO A 22 -28.48 -16.08 28.95
C PRO A 22 -27.07 -16.13 29.56
N ALA A 23 -26.91 -16.68 30.77
CA ALA A 23 -25.62 -16.73 31.46
C ALA A 23 -24.67 -17.83 30.92
N CYS A 24 -25.21 -18.86 30.27
CA CYS A 24 -24.46 -20.02 29.80
C CYS A 24 -24.30 -20.11 28.26
N THR A 25 -24.68 -19.07 27.52
CA THR A 25 -24.37 -19.05 26.07
C THR A 25 -22.92 -18.60 25.88
N PRO A 26 -22.07 -19.38 25.18
CA PRO A 26 -20.72 -18.93 24.84
C PRO A 26 -20.83 -17.59 24.13
N ARG A 27 -20.28 -16.53 24.72
CA ARG A 27 -20.19 -15.23 24.06
C ARG A 27 -19.07 -15.35 23.02
N PRO A 28 -19.34 -15.12 21.72
CA PRO A 28 -18.29 -15.17 20.70
C PRO A 28 -17.16 -14.16 20.96
N ASP A 29 -17.44 -13.10 21.72
CA ASP A 29 -16.50 -12.02 22.06
C ASP A 29 -15.72 -12.26 23.35
N ASP A 30 -15.91 -13.40 24.01
CA ASP A 30 -15.19 -13.76 25.23
C ASP A 30 -14.08 -14.76 24.90
N PRO A 31 -12.78 -14.38 24.98
CA PRO A 31 -11.68 -15.30 24.69
C PRO A 31 -11.57 -16.45 25.71
N GLY A 32 -12.38 -16.43 26.77
CA GLY A 32 -12.43 -17.46 27.80
C GLY A 32 -11.29 -17.35 28.80
N VAL A 33 -11.31 -18.25 29.78
CA VAL A 33 -10.26 -18.34 30.80
C VAL A 33 -9.16 -19.26 30.28
N GLN A 34 -7.91 -18.77 30.34
CA GLN A 34 -6.74 -19.55 29.99
C GLN A 34 -6.17 -20.22 31.25
N TYR A 35 -5.97 -21.54 31.20
CA TYR A 35 -5.30 -22.28 32.27
C TYR A 35 -3.78 -22.23 32.03
N ALA A 36 -3.02 -21.85 33.07
CA ALA A 36 -1.55 -21.75 33.04
C ALA A 36 -1.00 -20.96 31.83
N PRO A 37 -1.23 -19.63 31.76
CA PRO A 37 -0.87 -18.80 30.60
C PRO A 37 0.64 -18.53 30.46
N GLU A 38 1.48 -19.15 31.28
CA GLU A 38 2.93 -19.01 31.21
C GLU A 38 3.40 -19.46 29.82
N MET A 39 4.14 -18.60 29.12
CA MET A 39 4.61 -18.77 27.74
C MET A 39 3.59 -18.71 26.60
N TYR A 40 2.30 -18.47 26.84
CA TYR A 40 1.33 -18.19 25.75
C TYR A 40 1.62 -16.86 25.07
N ASP A 41 2.05 -15.89 25.87
CA ASP A 41 2.61 -14.64 25.41
C ASP A 41 4.13 -14.67 25.56
N PRO A 42 4.87 -14.37 24.47
CA PRO A 42 6.31 -14.35 24.55
C PRO A 42 6.78 -13.22 25.47
N ILE A 43 7.82 -13.49 26.26
CA ILE A 43 8.59 -12.47 27.00
C ILE A 43 9.15 -11.39 26.05
N PRO A 44 9.76 -11.74 24.88
CA PRO A 44 10.22 -10.71 23.94
C PRO A 44 9.06 -9.97 23.28
N TYR A 45 9.33 -8.74 22.82
CA TYR A 45 8.35 -7.94 22.11
C TYR A 45 8.07 -8.51 20.72
N GLU A 46 6.81 -8.83 20.49
CA GLU A 46 6.30 -9.11 19.15
C GLU A 46 6.06 -7.81 18.37
N PRO A 47 6.42 -7.74 17.07
CA PRO A 47 6.28 -6.50 16.29
C PRO A 47 4.83 -6.05 16.10
N LEU A 48 3.90 -6.98 15.90
CA LEU A 48 2.49 -6.71 15.58
C LEU A 48 1.50 -7.14 16.66
N LYS A 49 1.98 -7.75 17.76
CA LYS A 49 1.17 -8.16 18.90
C LYS A 49 1.55 -7.33 20.12
N GLN A 50 0.55 -6.82 20.81
CA GLN A 50 0.72 -6.06 22.04
C GLN A 50 -0.29 -6.51 23.08
N THR A 51 0.22 -7.15 24.15
CA THR A 51 -0.58 -7.60 25.28
C THR A 51 -0.73 -6.50 26.33
N ASN A 52 0.31 -5.69 26.50
CA ASN A 52 0.36 -4.59 27.46
C ASN A 52 0.97 -3.34 26.82
N PHE A 53 0.62 -2.16 27.34
CA PHE A 53 1.21 -0.89 26.90
C PHE A 53 2.73 -0.89 27.09
N ASN A 54 3.49 -0.53 26.05
CA ASN A 54 4.94 -0.47 26.12
C ASN A 54 5.39 0.82 26.84
N LYS A 55 5.90 0.70 28.06
CA LYS A 55 6.36 1.84 28.89
C LYS A 55 7.67 2.47 28.43
N VAL A 56 8.45 1.79 27.59
CA VAL A 56 9.77 2.24 27.10
C VAL A 56 9.62 3.12 25.86
N ASN A 57 8.58 2.90 25.06
CA ASN A 57 8.26 3.73 23.90
C ASN A 57 7.22 4.79 24.29
N ALA A 58 7.51 6.06 24.01
CA ALA A 58 6.56 7.16 24.26
C ALA A 58 5.22 6.98 23.52
N PHE A 59 5.23 6.31 22.37
CA PHE A 59 4.02 6.00 21.60
C PHE A 59 3.22 4.82 22.16
N GLY A 60 3.71 4.12 23.17
CA GLY A 60 3.02 3.00 23.79
C GLY A 60 3.00 1.70 22.97
N ILE A 61 3.64 1.70 21.80
CA ILE A 61 3.68 0.57 20.86
C ILE A 61 5.05 -0.12 20.86
N ASN A 62 5.09 -1.42 20.52
CA ASN A 62 6.36 -2.16 20.39
C ASN A 62 7.21 -1.70 19.20
N GLN A 63 6.59 -1.27 18.10
CA GLN A 63 7.31 -0.78 16.92
C GLN A 63 7.91 0.60 17.14
N ARG A 64 9.14 0.78 16.65
CA ARG A 64 9.81 2.08 16.59
C ARG A 64 9.98 2.52 15.15
N THR A 65 9.83 3.81 14.91
CA THR A 65 10.20 4.40 13.63
C THR A 65 11.73 4.43 13.53
N PRO A 66 12.31 3.95 12.42
CA PRO A 66 13.74 4.09 12.21
C PRO A 66 14.13 5.58 12.14
N PRO A 67 15.36 5.94 12.51
CA PRO A 67 15.85 7.30 12.33
C PRO A 67 15.72 7.76 10.88
N ILE A 68 15.46 9.06 10.69
CA ILE A 68 15.35 9.61 9.35
C ILE A 68 16.65 9.40 8.56
N ALA A 69 16.52 9.16 7.25
CA ALA A 69 17.63 8.93 6.32
C ALA A 69 18.48 7.66 6.55
N THR A 70 18.01 6.69 7.33
CA THR A 70 18.66 5.37 7.40
C THR A 70 18.29 4.50 6.20
N VAL A 71 19.28 3.87 5.57
CA VAL A 71 19.09 2.92 4.47
C VAL A 71 19.44 1.51 4.97
N PRO A 72 18.55 0.51 4.82
CA PRO A 72 18.86 -0.86 5.20
C PRO A 72 19.88 -1.49 4.24
N LEU A 73 20.67 -2.43 4.77
CA LEU A 73 21.65 -3.18 3.98
C LEU A 73 20.96 -3.90 2.81
N GLY A 74 21.56 -3.82 1.61
CA GLY A 74 21.01 -4.44 0.39
C GLY A 74 19.78 -3.73 -0.20
N LYS A 75 19.39 -2.56 0.31
CA LYS A 75 18.22 -1.79 -0.17
C LYS A 75 18.56 -0.38 -0.66
N LEU A 76 19.81 -0.18 -1.12
CA LEU A 76 20.23 1.12 -1.64
C LEU A 76 19.39 1.55 -2.86
N ASP A 77 19.17 0.62 -3.80
CA ASP A 77 18.42 0.87 -5.05
C ASP A 77 16.91 1.02 -4.84
N TYR A 78 16.43 0.71 -3.63
CA TYR A 78 15.02 0.82 -3.27
C TYR A 78 14.55 2.29 -3.21
N TYR A 79 15.50 3.21 -2.98
CA TYR A 79 15.27 4.63 -2.83
C TYR A 79 15.88 5.40 -4.00
N ASN A 80 15.03 6.03 -4.82
CA ASN A 80 15.48 6.81 -5.98
C ASN A 80 15.92 8.24 -5.63
N HIS A 81 15.75 8.67 -4.37
CA HIS A 81 16.06 10.02 -3.88
C HIS A 81 15.40 11.15 -4.70
N ILE A 82 14.26 10.88 -5.34
CA ILE A 82 13.49 11.88 -6.07
C ILE A 82 12.40 12.44 -5.14
N PRO A 83 12.35 13.76 -4.88
CA PRO A 83 11.33 14.36 -4.04
C PRO A 83 9.92 14.16 -4.60
N LYS A 84 8.92 14.08 -3.72
CA LYS A 84 7.50 13.91 -4.06
C LYS A 84 7.03 14.82 -5.21
N ASP A 85 7.34 16.10 -5.16
CA ASP A 85 6.84 17.09 -6.13
C ASP A 85 7.63 17.11 -7.46
N SER A 86 8.63 16.22 -7.61
CA SER A 86 9.54 16.19 -8.76
C SER A 86 9.17 15.14 -9.82
N VAL A 87 7.88 15.02 -10.16
CA VAL A 87 7.40 14.03 -11.15
C VAL A 87 8.13 14.16 -12.50
N GLY A 88 8.39 15.38 -12.97
CA GLY A 88 9.11 15.59 -14.23
C GLY A 88 10.57 15.09 -14.20
N ILE A 89 11.22 15.08 -13.03
CA ILE A 89 12.55 14.47 -12.86
C ILE A 89 12.44 12.95 -12.96
N ALA A 90 11.42 12.37 -12.32
CA ALA A 90 11.15 10.94 -12.39
C ALA A 90 10.93 10.46 -13.84
N GLU A 91 10.14 11.18 -14.62
CA GLU A 91 9.93 10.87 -16.04
C GLU A 91 11.23 10.85 -16.85
N ARG A 92 12.17 11.75 -16.55
CA ARG A 92 13.44 11.87 -17.27
C ARG A 92 14.52 10.90 -16.78
N LYS A 93 14.55 10.60 -15.49
CA LYS A 93 15.63 9.80 -14.87
C LYS A 93 15.27 8.33 -14.67
N LEU A 94 14.03 8.02 -14.31
CA LEU A 94 13.66 6.65 -13.97
C LEU A 94 13.39 5.85 -15.24
N ARG A 95 14.01 4.67 -15.30
CA ARG A 95 13.80 3.70 -16.37
C ARG A 95 13.45 2.37 -15.74
N ASN A 96 12.48 1.70 -16.32
CA ASN A 96 12.10 0.37 -15.89
C ASN A 96 13.24 -0.60 -16.25
N PRO A 97 13.91 -1.24 -15.26
CA PRO A 97 14.97 -2.19 -15.53
C PRO A 97 14.42 -3.57 -15.96
N TYR A 98 13.11 -3.81 -15.80
CA TYR A 98 12.49 -5.09 -16.11
C TYR A 98 11.94 -5.10 -17.54
N PRO A 99 12.13 -6.20 -18.29
CA PRO A 99 11.57 -6.34 -19.63
C PRO A 99 10.07 -6.56 -19.60
N TYR A 100 9.38 -6.13 -20.65
CA TYR A 100 7.95 -6.38 -20.86
C TYR A 100 7.75 -7.84 -21.31
N THR A 101 7.81 -8.77 -20.36
CA THR A 101 7.51 -10.19 -20.59
C THR A 101 6.07 -10.50 -20.19
N LYS A 102 5.50 -11.58 -20.72
CA LYS A 102 4.16 -12.05 -20.32
C LYS A 102 4.05 -12.22 -18.80
N ALA A 103 5.03 -12.88 -18.19
CA ALA A 103 5.07 -13.11 -16.75
C ALA A 103 5.04 -11.80 -15.93
N ASN A 104 5.87 -10.82 -16.30
CA ASN A 104 5.92 -9.53 -15.59
C ASN A 104 4.60 -8.75 -15.71
N LEU A 105 3.96 -8.81 -16.87
CA LEU A 105 2.69 -8.13 -17.10
C LEU A 105 1.52 -8.84 -16.38
N GLU A 106 1.51 -10.18 -16.35
CA GLU A 106 0.52 -10.96 -15.59
C GLU A 106 0.63 -10.70 -14.09
N GLU A 107 1.85 -10.65 -13.56
CA GLU A 107 2.07 -10.28 -12.15
C GLU A 107 1.65 -8.83 -11.89
N GLY A 108 1.98 -7.91 -12.80
CA GLY A 108 1.53 -6.52 -12.76
C GLY A 108 0.00 -6.40 -12.73
N LYS A 109 -0.71 -7.23 -13.50
CA LYS A 109 -2.19 -7.33 -13.47
C LYS A 109 -2.69 -7.77 -12.11
N VAL A 110 -2.13 -8.85 -11.53
CA VAL A 110 -2.55 -9.35 -10.21
C VAL A 110 -2.37 -8.27 -9.13
N LEU A 111 -1.22 -7.59 -9.14
CA LEU A 111 -0.92 -6.50 -8.21
C LEU A 111 -1.87 -5.31 -8.38
N TYR A 112 -2.12 -4.89 -9.62
CA TYR A 112 -3.08 -3.84 -9.94
C TYR A 112 -4.50 -4.18 -9.47
N THR A 113 -4.96 -5.41 -9.74
CA THR A 113 -6.28 -5.86 -9.31
C THR A 113 -6.42 -5.82 -7.79
N ARG A 114 -5.37 -6.21 -7.05
CA ARG A 114 -5.39 -6.24 -5.58
C ARG A 114 -5.31 -4.86 -4.92
N ILE A 115 -4.66 -3.89 -5.56
CA ILE A 115 -4.28 -2.63 -4.89
C ILE A 115 -4.93 -1.40 -5.55
N CYS A 116 -5.02 -1.37 -6.87
CA CYS A 116 -5.36 -0.17 -7.64
C CYS A 116 -6.81 -0.19 -8.16
N SER A 117 -7.33 -1.36 -8.52
CA SER A 117 -8.63 -1.51 -9.19
C SER A 117 -9.82 -0.96 -8.40
N HIS A 118 -9.75 -0.98 -7.06
CA HIS A 118 -10.82 -0.47 -6.19
C HIS A 118 -11.14 1.01 -6.45
N CYS A 119 -10.13 1.81 -6.81
CA CYS A 119 -10.31 3.21 -7.19
C CYS A 119 -10.35 3.39 -8.71
N HIS A 120 -9.44 2.74 -9.45
CA HIS A 120 -9.23 2.99 -10.87
C HIS A 120 -10.09 2.14 -11.81
N GLY A 121 -10.78 1.13 -11.30
CA GLY A 121 -11.55 0.16 -12.10
C GLY A 121 -10.65 -0.89 -12.77
N GLU A 122 -11.23 -2.00 -13.20
CA GLU A 122 -10.47 -3.08 -13.86
C GLU A 122 -9.88 -2.64 -15.21
N ALA A 123 -10.64 -1.85 -15.98
CA ALA A 123 -10.19 -1.29 -17.25
C ALA A 123 -9.38 0.00 -17.10
N GLY A 124 -9.18 0.50 -15.87
CA GLY A 124 -8.48 1.77 -15.63
C GLY A 124 -9.26 3.02 -16.05
N ALA A 125 -10.60 2.93 -16.12
CA ALA A 125 -11.46 4.03 -16.54
C ALA A 125 -11.78 5.04 -15.42
N GLY A 126 -11.30 4.80 -14.20
CA GLY A 126 -11.58 5.63 -13.03
C GLY A 126 -12.95 5.39 -12.40
N ASP A 127 -13.57 4.26 -12.73
CA ASP A 127 -14.94 3.85 -12.37
C ASP A 127 -14.97 2.78 -11.27
N GLY A 128 -13.87 2.58 -10.55
CA GLY A 128 -13.82 1.67 -9.41
C GLY A 128 -14.83 2.06 -8.32
N PRO A 129 -15.33 1.11 -7.51
CA PRO A 129 -16.36 1.36 -6.51
C PRO A 129 -15.99 2.46 -5.50
N VAL A 130 -14.70 2.60 -5.18
CA VAL A 130 -14.18 3.68 -4.34
C VAL A 130 -14.01 4.97 -5.14
N GLY A 131 -13.58 4.88 -6.41
CA GLY A 131 -13.43 6.03 -7.31
C GLY A 131 -14.75 6.78 -7.55
N ALA A 132 -15.87 6.06 -7.58
CA ALA A 132 -17.21 6.66 -7.65
C ALA A 132 -17.51 7.60 -6.47
N LYS A 133 -16.90 7.37 -5.29
CA LYS A 133 -17.00 8.24 -4.12
C LYS A 133 -15.90 9.30 -4.10
N PHE A 134 -14.69 8.93 -4.52
CA PHE A 134 -13.54 9.81 -4.61
C PHE A 134 -13.41 10.41 -6.02
N LYS A 135 -14.17 11.46 -6.32
CA LYS A 135 -14.05 12.21 -7.60
C LYS A 135 -12.59 12.56 -7.95
N GLY A 136 -12.26 12.53 -9.23
CA GLY A 136 -10.93 12.92 -9.75
C GLY A 136 -9.97 11.76 -9.98
N VAL A 137 -10.43 10.50 -9.93
CA VAL A 137 -9.67 9.37 -10.43
C VAL A 137 -9.59 9.45 -11.96
N PRO A 138 -8.38 9.37 -12.56
CA PRO A 138 -8.23 9.51 -13.99
C PRO A 138 -8.67 8.25 -14.75
N ASN A 139 -9.15 8.46 -15.98
CA ASN A 139 -9.22 7.42 -16.99
C ASN A 139 -7.87 7.34 -17.73
N TYR A 140 -7.20 6.19 -17.67
CA TYR A 140 -5.89 6.00 -18.26
C TYR A 140 -5.89 6.06 -19.79
N ALA A 141 -6.98 5.66 -20.44
CA ALA A 141 -7.10 5.70 -21.90
C ALA A 141 -7.41 7.09 -22.46
N ALA A 142 -7.57 8.11 -21.59
CA ALA A 142 -8.02 9.45 -21.96
C ALA A 142 -7.00 10.56 -21.63
N GLY A 143 -7.02 11.61 -22.46
CA GLY A 143 -6.28 12.85 -22.23
C GLY A 143 -4.79 12.66 -22.00
N ALA A 144 -4.24 13.44 -21.06
CA ALA A 144 -2.80 13.43 -20.73
C ALA A 144 -2.33 12.11 -20.10
N TYR A 145 -3.23 11.28 -19.56
CA TYR A 145 -2.88 10.04 -18.89
C TYR A 145 -2.46 8.95 -19.87
N LYS A 146 -2.95 9.00 -21.11
CA LYS A 146 -2.61 8.04 -22.18
C LYS A 146 -1.12 7.99 -22.51
N THR A 147 -0.40 9.08 -22.30
CA THR A 147 1.01 9.23 -22.69
C THR A 147 1.97 9.25 -21.50
N MET A 148 1.51 9.00 -20.28
CA MET A 148 2.37 8.98 -19.09
C MET A 148 3.29 7.75 -19.11
N ASN A 149 4.60 7.99 -19.05
CA ASN A 149 5.62 6.94 -19.10
C ASN A 149 5.75 6.18 -17.76
N ASP A 150 6.49 5.08 -17.77
CA ASP A 150 6.66 4.18 -16.62
C ASP A 150 7.24 4.92 -15.40
N GLY A 151 8.18 5.85 -15.62
CA GLY A 151 8.78 6.65 -14.56
C GLY A 151 7.79 7.57 -13.85
N HIS A 152 6.83 8.15 -14.59
CA HIS A 152 5.71 8.89 -14.01
C HIS A 152 4.89 8.00 -13.08
N ILE A 153 4.45 6.85 -13.61
CA ILE A 153 3.54 5.94 -12.91
C ILE A 153 4.21 5.40 -11.65
N TYR A 154 5.46 4.95 -11.76
CA TYR A 154 6.28 4.49 -10.63
C TYR A 154 6.35 5.54 -9.51
N HIS A 155 6.64 6.79 -9.86
CA HIS A 155 6.79 7.87 -8.88
C HIS A 155 5.46 8.25 -8.21
N VAL A 156 4.37 8.24 -8.96
CA VAL A 156 3.01 8.46 -8.41
C VAL A 156 2.60 7.33 -7.49
N ILE A 157 2.93 6.07 -7.79
CA ILE A 157 2.67 4.95 -6.86
C ILE A 157 3.46 5.14 -5.57
N GLN A 158 4.74 5.53 -5.66
CA GLN A 158 5.58 5.74 -4.48
C GLN A 158 5.05 6.86 -3.58
N TRP A 159 4.78 8.05 -4.14
CA TRP A 159 4.53 9.26 -3.35
C TRP A 159 3.07 9.74 -3.31
N GLY A 160 2.20 9.13 -4.13
CA GLY A 160 0.86 9.62 -4.35
C GLY A 160 0.84 10.87 -5.22
N ARG A 161 -0.37 11.28 -5.62
CA ARG A 161 -0.59 12.54 -6.36
C ARG A 161 -2.01 13.05 -6.11
N ASN A 162 -2.14 14.34 -5.83
CA ASN A 162 -3.42 14.95 -5.49
C ASN A 162 -4.12 14.18 -4.35
N ARG A 163 -5.31 13.61 -4.62
CA ARG A 163 -6.10 12.83 -3.65
C ARG A 163 -5.67 11.36 -3.56
N MET A 164 -4.76 10.90 -4.42
CA MET A 164 -4.20 9.56 -4.35
C MET A 164 -3.10 9.53 -3.29
N MET A 165 -3.29 8.70 -2.27
CA MET A 165 -2.30 8.49 -1.21
C MET A 165 -1.06 7.71 -1.72
N PRO A 166 0.10 7.85 -1.07
CA PRO A 166 1.28 7.05 -1.39
C PRO A 166 1.05 5.56 -1.11
N HIS A 167 1.47 4.71 -2.04
CA HIS A 167 1.44 3.24 -1.91
C HIS A 167 2.85 2.64 -1.77
N GLY A 168 3.89 3.48 -1.62
CA GLY A 168 5.28 3.05 -1.52
C GLY A 168 5.59 2.10 -0.35
N SER A 169 4.76 2.10 0.70
CA SER A 169 4.93 1.20 1.86
C SER A 169 4.31 -0.18 1.67
N ILE A 170 3.42 -0.36 0.69
CA ILE A 170 2.72 -1.63 0.45
C ILE A 170 3.07 -2.28 -0.89
N VAL A 171 3.70 -1.53 -1.80
CA VAL A 171 4.22 -2.03 -3.08
C VAL A 171 5.72 -1.82 -3.11
N ASN A 172 6.49 -2.88 -3.33
CA ASN A 172 7.94 -2.79 -3.48
C ASN A 172 8.34 -2.22 -4.87
N PRO A 173 9.55 -1.67 -5.06
CA PRO A 173 10.03 -1.13 -6.34
C PRO A 173 9.84 -2.04 -7.54
N GLU A 174 10.10 -3.34 -7.40
CA GLU A 174 9.92 -4.30 -8.49
C GLU A 174 8.44 -4.40 -8.90
N GLU A 175 7.57 -4.60 -7.93
CA GLU A 175 6.12 -4.63 -8.10
C GLU A 175 5.60 -3.31 -8.68
N ARG A 176 6.14 -2.16 -8.26
CA ARG A 176 5.77 -0.84 -8.82
C ARG A 176 6.07 -0.76 -10.31
N TRP A 177 7.22 -1.29 -10.74
CA TRP A 177 7.55 -1.38 -12.16
C TRP A 177 6.57 -2.29 -12.91
N LYS A 178 6.23 -3.45 -12.35
CA LYS A 178 5.25 -4.37 -12.94
C LYS A 178 3.85 -3.77 -13.05
N ILE A 179 3.38 -3.08 -12.01
CA ILE A 179 2.12 -2.32 -12.04
C ILE A 179 2.21 -1.22 -13.11
N ALA A 180 3.32 -0.48 -13.18
CA ALA A 180 3.50 0.56 -14.20
C ALA A 180 3.39 -0.03 -15.62
N MET A 181 4.02 -1.18 -15.88
CA MET A 181 3.89 -1.89 -17.16
C MET A 181 2.43 -2.25 -17.48
N TYR A 182 1.69 -2.76 -16.49
CA TYR A 182 0.28 -3.09 -16.68
C TYR A 182 -0.60 -1.86 -16.91
N VAL A 183 -0.36 -0.74 -16.21
CA VAL A 183 -1.06 0.53 -16.46
C VAL A 183 -0.82 1.02 -17.89
N ARG A 184 0.36 0.80 -18.48
CA ARG A 184 0.63 1.13 -19.89
C ARG A 184 -0.20 0.28 -20.86
N VAL A 185 -0.58 -0.96 -20.49
CA VAL A 185 -1.57 -1.77 -21.24
C VAL A 185 -2.93 -1.06 -21.21
N LEU A 186 -3.40 -0.70 -20.01
CA LEU A 186 -4.70 -0.05 -19.81
C LEU A 186 -4.80 1.32 -20.50
N GLN A 187 -3.71 2.08 -20.58
CA GLN A 187 -3.65 3.35 -21.32
C GLN A 187 -3.94 3.19 -22.82
N ARG A 188 -3.75 2.00 -23.40
CA ARG A 188 -4.09 1.73 -24.81
C ARG A 188 -5.59 1.48 -25.01
N GLY A 189 -6.36 1.41 -23.92
CA GLY A 189 -7.79 1.06 -23.95
C GLY A 189 -8.01 -0.42 -24.25
N GLU A 190 -6.97 -1.23 -24.18
CA GLU A 190 -7.05 -2.65 -24.43
C GLU A 190 -7.12 -3.37 -23.08
N GLY A 191 -8.11 -4.27 -22.93
CA GLY A 191 -8.31 -5.05 -21.71
C GLY A 191 -7.18 -6.04 -21.44
N PRO A 192 -7.35 -6.95 -20.47
CA PRO A 192 -6.32 -7.94 -20.12
C PRO A 192 -5.87 -8.80 -21.30
N ASP A 193 -6.65 -8.95 -22.36
CA ASP A 193 -6.32 -9.79 -23.51
C ASP A 193 -5.26 -9.17 -24.44
N ALA A 194 -4.91 -7.89 -24.25
CA ALA A 194 -3.86 -7.22 -25.01
C ALA A 194 -2.47 -7.28 -24.39
N LEU A 195 -2.31 -8.03 -23.30
CA LEU A 195 -1.01 -8.36 -22.70
C LEU A 195 -0.02 -8.81 -23.79
N GLU A 196 -0.47 -9.65 -24.72
CA GLU A 196 0.33 -10.26 -25.80
C GLU A 196 0.94 -9.23 -26.78
N LYS A 197 0.30 -8.08 -26.97
CA LYS A 197 0.79 -7.01 -27.88
C LYS A 197 1.93 -6.20 -27.29
N LEU A 198 2.09 -6.24 -25.97
CA LEU A 198 3.14 -5.53 -25.22
C LEU A 198 4.25 -6.47 -24.77
N VAL A 199 4.05 -7.79 -24.85
CA VAL A 199 5.15 -8.73 -24.71
C VAL A 199 6.18 -8.38 -25.77
N ALA A 200 7.39 -8.04 -25.34
CA ALA A 200 8.51 -7.95 -26.25
C ALA A 200 8.52 -9.28 -27.04
N GLN A 201 8.33 -9.23 -28.35
CA GLN A 201 8.58 -10.38 -29.21
C GLN A 201 10.07 -10.67 -29.07
N GLY A 202 10.43 -11.47 -28.06
CA GLY A 202 11.79 -11.93 -27.86
C GLY A 202 12.19 -12.76 -29.06
N PRO A 203 13.49 -12.77 -29.42
CA PRO A 203 13.96 -13.65 -30.47
C PRO A 203 13.61 -15.09 -30.06
N THR A 204 13.03 -15.82 -31.00
CA THR A 204 12.90 -17.27 -30.91
C THR A 204 14.29 -17.84 -30.61
N THR A 205 14.36 -18.58 -29.51
CA THR A 205 15.45 -19.50 -29.14
C THR A 205 16.73 -18.85 -28.60
N SER A 206 16.92 -18.96 -27.28
CA SER A 206 18.20 -19.43 -26.75
C SER A 206 17.94 -20.26 -25.50
N THR A 207 18.18 -21.55 -25.64
CA THR A 207 18.21 -22.57 -24.59
C THR A 207 19.05 -22.09 -23.41
N GLY A 208 18.41 -21.93 -22.25
CA GLY A 208 19.07 -21.59 -20.99
C GLY A 208 18.18 -22.03 -19.85
N THR A 209 18.40 -23.26 -19.39
CA THR A 209 17.75 -23.86 -18.23
C THR A 209 17.97 -22.98 -17.00
N ALA A 210 16.89 -22.47 -16.43
CA ALA A 210 16.89 -21.98 -15.06
C ALA A 210 15.52 -22.27 -14.44
N ASN A 211 15.44 -23.41 -13.74
CA ASN A 211 14.46 -23.62 -12.70
C ASN A 211 14.67 -22.53 -11.64
N ALA A 212 13.70 -21.63 -11.48
CA ALA A 212 13.59 -20.79 -10.31
C ALA A 212 12.17 -20.97 -9.75
N SER A 213 12.12 -21.59 -8.57
CA SER A 213 10.93 -21.80 -7.76
C SER A 213 10.39 -20.44 -7.27
N PRO A 214 9.08 -20.27 -6.98
CA PRO A 214 8.45 -18.95 -6.77
C PRO A 214 8.84 -18.22 -5.47
N THR A 215 9.91 -18.61 -4.77
CA THR A 215 10.14 -18.21 -3.37
C THR A 215 11.54 -17.66 -3.08
N GLU A 216 12.43 -17.48 -4.06
CA GLU A 216 13.77 -16.94 -3.76
C GLU A 216 13.86 -15.43 -4.00
N LEU A 217 13.89 -14.74 -2.86
CA LEU A 217 14.21 -13.34 -2.66
C LEU A 217 15.62 -13.02 -3.16
N THR A 218 15.71 -11.96 -3.97
CA THR A 218 16.85 -11.03 -4.07
C THR A 218 18.22 -11.67 -4.27
N ASP A 219 18.45 -12.23 -5.45
CA ASP A 219 19.68 -11.93 -6.17
C ASP A 219 19.38 -12.02 -7.66
N ARG A 220 19.33 -10.88 -8.33
CA ARG A 220 19.24 -10.87 -9.78
C ARG A 220 20.40 -10.08 -10.35
N ALA A 221 21.31 -10.82 -10.96
CA ALA A 221 22.25 -10.33 -11.94
C ALA A 221 21.54 -9.35 -12.88
N TYR A 222 22.09 -8.15 -12.98
CA TYR A 222 21.63 -7.07 -13.83
C TYR A 222 21.43 -7.57 -15.27
N GLN A 223 20.18 -7.82 -15.64
CA GLN A 223 19.80 -8.04 -17.02
C GLN A 223 19.50 -6.65 -17.58
N GLY A 224 20.34 -6.18 -18.51
CA GLY A 224 20.17 -4.87 -19.14
C GLY A 224 18.80 -4.74 -19.81
N PRO A 225 18.30 -3.49 -20.00
CA PRO A 225 16.97 -3.25 -20.53
C PRO A 225 16.86 -3.77 -21.97
N VAL A 226 16.09 -4.84 -22.16
CA VAL A 226 15.74 -5.38 -23.48
C VAL A 226 14.31 -4.95 -23.83
N GLY A 227 14.20 -3.76 -24.45
CA GLY A 227 12.94 -3.25 -25.02
C GLY A 227 12.82 -1.73 -25.01
N GLU A 228 12.59 -1.12 -26.17
CA GLU A 228 12.33 0.33 -26.29
C GLU A 228 10.86 0.67 -25.98
N ALA A 229 10.49 0.64 -24.70
CA ALA A 229 9.19 1.14 -24.25
C ALA A 229 9.20 2.69 -24.14
N GLN A 230 9.36 3.41 -25.26
CA GLN A 230 9.36 4.90 -25.31
C GLN A 230 10.20 5.55 -24.17
N ALA A 231 11.26 4.85 -23.74
CA ALA A 231 12.03 5.17 -22.56
C ALA A 231 12.69 6.56 -22.65
N ASN A 232 12.78 7.12 -23.85
CA ASN A 232 13.62 8.29 -24.12
C ASN A 232 12.81 9.60 -24.21
N LYS A 233 11.49 9.57 -23.96
CA LYS A 233 10.61 10.74 -24.09
C LYS A 233 9.91 11.06 -22.76
N ALA A 234 10.06 12.30 -22.29
CA ALA A 234 9.22 12.86 -21.23
C ALA A 234 7.76 12.96 -21.73
N SER A 235 6.78 12.94 -20.82
CA SER A 235 5.39 13.14 -21.23
C SER A 235 5.26 14.52 -21.87
N ALA A 236 4.79 14.60 -23.11
CA ALA A 236 4.64 15.86 -23.85
C ALA A 236 3.60 16.81 -23.22
N THR A 237 2.86 16.34 -22.22
CA THR A 237 1.83 17.13 -21.54
C THR A 237 2.17 17.23 -20.05
N PRO A 238 2.66 18.38 -19.57
CA PRO A 238 2.66 18.68 -18.14
C PRO A 238 1.21 18.64 -17.68
N GLY A 239 0.88 17.67 -16.82
CA GLY A 239 -0.46 17.61 -16.23
C GLY A 239 -0.77 18.97 -15.59
N GLN A 240 -1.90 19.56 -15.98
CA GLN A 240 -2.27 20.95 -15.73
C GLN A 240 -1.96 21.40 -14.30
N GLY A 241 -1.07 22.39 -14.23
CA GLY A 241 -0.70 23.18 -13.07
C GLY A 241 -0.04 24.46 -13.56
N ALA A 242 -0.74 25.23 -14.40
CA ALA A 242 -0.36 26.60 -14.72
C ALA A 242 -1.07 27.53 -13.70
N ALA A 243 -0.49 28.60 -13.15
CA ALA A 243 0.85 29.19 -13.19
C ALA A 243 0.98 30.25 -12.08
N SER A 244 2.21 30.58 -11.67
CA SER A 244 2.65 32.00 -11.67
C SER A 244 4.17 32.12 -11.66
N PRO A 245 4.73 33.08 -12.42
CA PRO A 245 6.17 33.31 -12.50
C PRO A 245 6.65 34.20 -11.34
N GLY A 246 7.75 33.82 -10.71
CA GLY A 246 8.57 34.72 -9.89
C GLY A 246 8.17 34.86 -8.42
N GLN A 247 8.71 33.99 -7.57
CA GLN A 247 9.40 34.41 -6.34
C GLN A 247 10.10 33.19 -5.73
N MET A 248 11.44 33.22 -5.72
CA MET A 248 12.22 32.36 -4.83
C MET A 248 11.90 32.77 -3.39
N HIS A 249 11.11 31.97 -2.67
CA HIS A 249 11.07 32.05 -1.22
C HIS A 249 11.88 30.89 -0.65
N SER A 250 13.01 31.25 -0.03
CA SER A 250 13.83 30.39 0.81
C SER A 250 12.99 29.72 1.89
N ILE A 251 12.97 28.39 1.90
CA ILE A 251 12.34 27.61 2.97
C ILE A 251 13.33 27.57 4.14
N ALA A 252 13.05 28.35 5.19
CA ALA A 252 13.63 28.16 6.52
C ALA A 252 12.94 26.96 7.21
N PRO A 253 13.66 26.16 8.02
CA PRO A 253 13.08 25.01 8.69
C PRO A 253 12.39 25.49 9.98
N ASN A 254 11.06 25.60 9.96
CA ASN A 254 10.31 25.76 11.21
C ASN A 254 10.12 24.40 11.88
N GLY A 255 11.03 24.10 12.81
CA GLY A 255 10.80 23.15 13.88
C GLY A 255 9.66 23.65 14.78
N SER A 256 8.63 22.84 14.95
CA SER A 256 7.66 23.02 16.02
C SER A 256 8.00 22.03 17.13
N GLY A 257 8.92 22.44 17.99
CA GLY A 257 9.15 21.83 19.29
C GLY A 257 8.05 22.29 20.24
N VAL A 258 7.23 21.35 20.71
CA VAL A 258 6.27 21.57 21.79
C VAL A 258 7.09 21.68 23.08
N THR A 259 7.24 22.89 23.60
CA THR A 259 7.79 23.15 24.93
C THR A 259 6.62 23.44 25.88
N HIS A 260 6.33 22.50 26.79
CA HIS A 260 5.51 22.79 27.96
C HIS A 260 6.40 23.42 29.03
N PHE A 261 6.28 24.73 29.21
CA PHE A 261 6.84 25.43 30.37
C PHE A 261 5.77 25.48 31.46
N SER A 262 6.10 24.84 32.59
CA SER A 262 5.45 25.03 33.89
C SER A 262 5.63 26.48 34.34
N SER A 263 4.55 27.13 34.78
CA SER A 263 4.63 28.27 35.67
C SER A 263 3.48 28.21 36.66
N GLY A 264 3.79 27.75 37.87
CA GLY A 264 3.06 28.16 39.05
C GLY A 264 3.74 29.39 39.63
N THR A 265 2.96 30.34 40.14
CA THR A 265 3.24 31.01 41.41
C THR A 265 2.01 31.79 41.86
N LYS A 266 1.91 31.92 43.18
CA LYS A 266 1.03 32.85 43.91
C LYS A 266 1.22 34.28 43.45
#